data_AF-A0A8T2J3M3-F1
#
_entry.id   AF-A0A8T2J3M3-F1
#
_cell.length_a   1.000
_cell.length_b   1.000
_cell.length_c   1.000
_cell.angle_alpha   90.00
_cell.angle_beta   90.00
_cell.angle_gamma   90.00
#
_symmetry.space_group_name_H-M   'P 1'
#
loop_
_entity.id
_entity.type
_entity.pdbx_description
1 polymer ?
#
loop_
_entity_poly.entity_id
_entity_poly.type
_entity_poly.pdbx_seq_one_letter_code
_entity_poly.pdbx_strand_id
1 'polypeptide(L)'
;MTQDTALDMKDVELNELDQEKQPMAGDTQGGGGGEKNGVVKVKLEDGDDGIGVRQGQKFTGLSKEELLRVAGTPAWVRVRWALLILFWLGWLGMLAGAVVIIVQAPRCRPLPVMEWWNKGPLYQVGDPATFKEDGNGNIQNIEQQIEKLNTLKVKGLIIGPVHITQVDKPGDTKLTEIDPKYGNLDSFNSLIEAARKKSIQIILDLTPNYQSENSWFDKTVTESKHFQDDVKDAISVWLERGVGGIYFSNVQNLSDQTELLAEWRNIMANHSTGGKPRVLLASPSEQNSGLAMSISNETVGGQLYCRYLLPQNNTSGSLGERIKEHVKTAGVLGNSWMVGGHMASLVQDKLLRVYQILLFTLPGTPITLYGDEIGLKDLPGQVDFRWTFFKHCCCFLLQFK
;
A
#
# COMPACT_ATOMS: atom_id res chain seq x y z
N MET A 1 -20.82 2.34 -5.46
CA MET A 1 -20.47 3.53 -6.27
C MET A 1 -20.31 4.68 -5.31
N THR A 2 -19.07 5.03 -5.00
CA THR A 2 -18.69 6.07 -4.04
C THR A 2 -18.00 7.20 -4.79
N GLN A 3 -18.26 8.43 -4.36
CA GLN A 3 -17.93 9.70 -5.02
C GLN A 3 -16.42 10.01 -5.15
N ASP A 4 -15.54 9.12 -4.71
CA ASP A 4 -14.09 9.38 -4.65
C ASP A 4 -13.34 8.99 -5.94
N THR A 5 -13.99 8.37 -6.92
CA THR A 5 -13.38 8.05 -8.23
C THR A 5 -13.52 9.17 -9.26
N ALA A 6 -14.24 10.25 -8.93
CA ALA A 6 -14.50 11.36 -9.87
C ALA A 6 -13.46 12.49 -9.78
N LEU A 7 -12.61 12.49 -8.75
CA LEU A 7 -11.64 13.57 -8.49
C LEU A 7 -10.21 13.24 -8.91
N ASP A 8 -9.93 12.00 -9.32
CA ASP A 8 -8.59 11.54 -9.74
C ASP A 8 -8.43 11.43 -11.28
N MET A 9 -9.36 12.02 -12.03
CA MET A 9 -9.36 12.05 -13.50
C MET A 9 -9.22 13.46 -14.10
N LYS A 10 -8.96 14.48 -13.28
CA LYS A 10 -8.89 15.88 -13.76
C LYS A 10 -7.49 16.50 -13.84
N ASP A 11 -6.44 15.80 -13.40
CA ASP A 11 -5.07 16.34 -13.39
C ASP A 11 -4.07 15.52 -14.24
N VAL A 12 -4.55 14.71 -15.21
CA VAL A 12 -3.70 13.94 -16.15
C VAL A 12 -4.02 14.24 -17.63
N GLU A 13 -4.60 15.40 -17.90
CA GLU A 13 -4.68 15.95 -19.26
C GLU A 13 -4.02 17.33 -19.24
N LEU A 14 -2.71 17.39 -19.48
CA LEU A 14 -1.95 18.52 -20.03
C LEU A 14 -0.44 18.28 -19.82
N ASN A 15 0.16 17.44 -20.68
CA ASN A 15 1.51 17.59 -21.24
C ASN A 15 2.02 16.24 -21.78
N GLU A 16 1.80 16.03 -23.08
CA GLU A 16 2.61 15.22 -24.01
C GLU A 16 1.93 15.41 -25.39
N LEU A 17 2.00 16.61 -25.96
CA LEU A 17 2.95 16.97 -27.02
C LEU A 17 3.05 15.91 -28.13
N ASP A 18 2.09 16.01 -29.04
CA ASP A 18 2.14 15.51 -30.42
C ASP A 18 3.48 15.83 -31.08
N GLN A 19 4.29 14.80 -31.31
CA GLN A 19 5.37 14.80 -32.30
C GLN A 19 5.20 13.59 -33.21
N GLU A 20 4.42 13.75 -34.27
CA GLU A 20 4.82 13.36 -35.63
C GLU A 20 3.77 13.80 -36.67
N LYS A 21 3.72 15.11 -36.94
CA LYS A 21 3.36 15.63 -38.27
C LYS A 21 4.14 16.90 -38.51
N GLN A 22 5.25 16.78 -39.24
CA GLN A 22 5.84 17.95 -39.88
C GLN A 22 5.07 18.35 -41.15
N PRO A 23 5.09 19.64 -41.51
CA PRO A 23 4.10 20.29 -42.37
C PRO A 23 4.70 20.71 -43.73
N MET A 24 4.00 21.60 -44.44
CA MET A 24 4.39 22.52 -45.55
C MET A 24 3.43 22.31 -46.75
N ALA A 25 2.66 23.28 -47.24
CA ALA A 25 2.40 24.69 -46.94
C ALA A 25 1.01 25.05 -47.54
N GLY A 26 0.19 25.89 -46.90
CA GLY A 26 0.06 27.34 -47.18
C GLY A 26 -1.19 27.62 -48.05
N ASP A 27 -2.33 28.01 -47.46
CA ASP A 27 -2.88 29.40 -47.35
C ASP A 27 -3.42 29.96 -48.70
N THR A 28 -4.58 30.62 -48.88
CA THR A 28 -5.70 31.12 -48.05
C THR A 28 -6.89 31.42 -49.00
N GLN A 29 -8.12 31.26 -48.49
CA GLN A 29 -9.42 31.88 -48.84
C GLN A 29 -9.84 32.22 -50.30
N GLY A 30 -11.07 31.81 -50.63
CA GLY A 30 -12.06 32.72 -51.24
C GLY A 30 -12.94 32.15 -52.36
N GLY A 31 -14.17 31.76 -52.00
CA GLY A 31 -15.37 32.06 -52.80
C GLY A 31 -15.66 31.26 -54.07
N GLY A 32 -16.74 30.46 -53.99
CA GLY A 32 -17.75 30.38 -55.06
C GLY A 32 -17.48 29.45 -56.25
N GLY A 33 -18.27 28.38 -56.32
CA GLY A 33 -18.83 27.89 -57.59
C GLY A 33 -18.19 26.65 -58.21
N GLY A 34 -19.01 25.60 -58.31
CA GLY A 34 -18.96 24.63 -59.41
C GLY A 34 -18.05 23.42 -59.19
N GLU A 35 -18.68 22.27 -58.98
CA GLU A 35 -18.10 20.94 -59.18
C GLU A 35 -17.21 20.90 -60.44
N LYS A 36 -15.94 20.56 -60.27
CA LYS A 36 -15.10 20.04 -61.35
C LYS A 36 -14.32 18.84 -60.83
N ASN A 37 -14.83 17.67 -61.18
CA ASN A 37 -14.18 16.38 -60.97
C ASN A 37 -12.78 16.39 -61.60
N GLY A 38 -11.83 15.83 -60.85
CA GLY A 38 -10.40 15.86 -61.13
C GLY A 38 -10.03 15.37 -62.52
N VAL A 39 -9.48 16.28 -63.32
CA VAL A 39 -8.71 15.96 -64.52
C VAL A 39 -7.24 16.08 -64.14
N VAL A 40 -6.57 14.95 -63.94
CA VAL A 40 -5.11 14.91 -63.89
C VAL A 40 -4.59 14.98 -65.33
N LYS A 41 -4.08 16.15 -65.72
CA LYS A 41 -3.39 16.36 -67.00
C LYS A 41 -2.02 15.68 -66.93
N VAL A 42 -1.87 14.51 -67.55
CA VAL A 42 -0.55 13.93 -67.82
C VAL A 42 -0.04 14.49 -69.14
N LYS A 43 1.06 15.25 -69.06
CA LYS A 43 1.82 15.76 -70.20
C LYS A 43 2.50 14.57 -70.90
N LEU A 44 2.28 14.39 -72.20
CA LEU A 44 3.11 13.52 -73.04
C LEU A 44 4.12 14.42 -73.75
N GLU A 45 5.40 14.07 -73.65
CA GLU A 45 6.44 14.62 -74.53
C GLU A 45 6.41 13.81 -75.82
N ASP A 46 6.33 14.53 -76.95
CA ASP A 46 6.52 13.97 -78.28
C ASP A 46 7.99 13.58 -78.45
N GLY A 47 8.24 12.28 -78.59
CA GLY A 47 9.50 11.71 -79.02
C GLY A 47 9.22 10.73 -80.15
N ASP A 48 9.53 11.16 -81.37
CA ASP A 48 9.64 10.34 -82.57
C ASP A 48 10.68 9.26 -82.33
N ASP A 49 10.31 7.99 -82.52
CA ASP A 49 11.19 6.90 -82.96
C ASP A 49 10.30 5.69 -83.35
N GLY A 50 10.47 5.23 -84.59
CA GLY A 50 9.67 4.19 -85.19
C GLY A 50 9.79 2.79 -84.55
N ILE A 51 8.91 1.91 -85.03
CA ILE A 51 8.73 0.47 -84.73
C ILE A 51 7.57 0.21 -83.75
N GLY A 52 6.59 -0.56 -84.24
CA GLY A 52 5.24 -0.69 -83.69
C GLY A 52 5.16 -1.15 -82.24
N VAL A 53 4.61 -0.30 -81.38
CA VAL A 53 4.30 -0.58 -79.98
C VAL A 53 2.80 -0.86 -79.84
N ARG A 54 2.46 -2.05 -79.32
CA ARG A 54 1.14 -2.31 -78.73
C ARG A 54 0.98 -1.41 -77.51
N GLN A 55 0.27 -0.28 -77.65
CA GLN A 55 -0.01 0.62 -76.54
C GLN A 55 -0.84 -0.11 -75.48
N GLY A 56 -0.27 -0.31 -74.29
CA GLY A 56 -1.01 -0.72 -73.10
C GLY A 56 -2.06 0.34 -72.77
N GLN A 57 -3.32 -0.06 -72.67
CA GLN A 57 -4.43 0.85 -72.40
C GLN A 57 -4.25 1.53 -71.04
N LYS A 58 -4.06 2.84 -71.07
CA LYS A 58 -4.05 3.72 -69.89
C LYS A 58 -5.51 3.98 -69.50
N PHE A 59 -5.98 3.35 -68.42
CA PHE A 59 -7.37 3.47 -67.96
C PHE A 59 -7.62 4.88 -67.39
N THR A 60 -8.40 5.71 -68.10
CA THR A 60 -9.01 6.93 -67.55
C THR A 60 -10.31 6.57 -66.83
N GLY A 61 -10.61 7.21 -65.70
CA GLY A 61 -11.86 6.95 -64.96
C GLY A 61 -13.10 7.17 -65.82
N LEU A 62 -14.07 6.25 -65.77
CA LEU A 62 -15.31 6.31 -66.56
C LEU A 62 -16.25 7.44 -66.07
N SER A 63 -16.99 8.02 -67.02
CA SER A 63 -18.08 8.96 -66.71
C SER A 63 -19.29 8.22 -66.07
N LYS A 64 -20.16 8.93 -65.33
CA LYS A 64 -21.29 8.35 -64.58
C LYS A 64 -22.22 7.50 -65.46
N GLU A 65 -22.48 7.93 -66.68
CA GLU A 65 -23.41 7.29 -67.61
C GLU A 65 -22.81 6.00 -68.22
N GLU A 66 -21.52 6.03 -68.56
CA GLU A 66 -20.79 4.86 -69.04
C GLU A 66 -20.63 3.80 -67.94
N LEU A 67 -20.40 4.25 -66.69
CA LEU A 67 -20.28 3.37 -65.53
C LEU A 67 -21.60 2.65 -65.25
N LEU A 68 -22.74 3.35 -65.30
CA LEU A 68 -24.06 2.76 -65.06
C LEU A 68 -24.44 1.73 -66.14
N ARG A 69 -24.01 1.93 -67.39
CA ARG A 69 -24.25 0.97 -68.48
C ARG A 69 -23.50 -0.35 -68.26
N VAL A 70 -22.27 -0.30 -67.74
CA VAL A 70 -21.47 -1.49 -67.42
C VAL A 70 -21.90 -2.14 -66.09
N ALA A 71 -22.21 -1.32 -65.08
CA ALA A 71 -22.62 -1.74 -63.74
C ALA A 71 -24.06 -2.30 -63.68
N GLY A 72 -24.92 -1.94 -64.63
CA GLY A 72 -26.29 -2.44 -64.75
C GLY A 72 -26.42 -3.85 -65.33
N THR A 73 -25.32 -4.48 -65.74
CA THR A 73 -25.35 -5.85 -66.27
C THR A 73 -25.81 -6.85 -65.19
N PRO A 74 -26.66 -7.85 -65.51
CA PRO A 74 -27.19 -8.79 -64.51
C PRO A 74 -26.12 -9.54 -63.73
N ALA A 75 -24.96 -9.79 -64.34
CA ALA A 75 -23.81 -10.40 -63.68
C ALA A 75 -23.22 -9.50 -62.59
N TRP A 76 -22.97 -8.21 -62.87
CA TRP A 76 -22.44 -7.26 -61.89
C TRP A 76 -23.43 -6.96 -60.75
N VAL A 77 -24.73 -6.89 -61.06
CA VAL A 77 -25.77 -6.74 -60.03
C VAL A 77 -25.75 -7.93 -59.06
N ARG A 78 -25.68 -9.16 -59.56
CA ARG A 78 -25.57 -10.37 -58.71
C ARG A 78 -24.30 -10.39 -57.87
N VAL A 79 -23.15 -10.02 -58.45
CA VAL A 79 -21.87 -9.93 -57.73
C VAL A 79 -21.92 -8.89 -56.62
N ARG A 80 -22.51 -7.70 -56.87
CA ARG A 80 -22.66 -6.65 -55.85
C ARG A 80 -23.54 -7.10 -54.69
N TRP A 81 -24.68 -7.74 -54.98
CA TRP A 81 -25.55 -8.30 -53.94
C TRP A 81 -24.85 -9.42 -53.15
N ALA A 82 -24.08 -10.30 -53.82
CA ALA A 82 -23.30 -11.33 -53.16
C ALA A 82 -22.22 -10.75 -52.21
N LEU A 83 -21.48 -9.73 -52.65
CA LEU A 83 -20.49 -9.03 -51.81
C LEU A 83 -21.14 -8.30 -50.63
N LEU A 84 -22.31 -7.67 -50.84
CA LEU A 84 -23.05 -7.01 -49.77
C LEU A 84 -23.52 -8.02 -48.71
N ILE A 85 -24.04 -9.18 -49.13
CA ILE A 85 -24.44 -10.26 -48.21
C ILE A 85 -23.22 -10.79 -47.45
N LEU A 86 -22.10 -11.03 -48.13
CA LEU A 86 -20.86 -11.50 -47.50
C LEU A 86 -20.32 -10.49 -46.48
N PHE A 87 -20.38 -9.19 -46.78
CA PHE A 87 -20.02 -8.13 -45.85
C PHE A 87 -20.85 -8.18 -44.56
N TRP A 88 -22.18 -8.28 -44.68
CA TRP A 88 -23.06 -8.35 -43.50
C TRP A 88 -22.89 -9.66 -42.72
N LEU A 89 -22.64 -10.78 -43.39
CA LEU A 89 -22.31 -12.05 -42.72
C LEU A 89 -20.98 -11.96 -41.97
N GLY A 90 -19.95 -11.36 -42.56
CA GLY A 90 -18.66 -11.12 -41.90
C GLY A 90 -18.79 -10.17 -40.72
N TRP A 91 -19.56 -9.08 -40.87
CA TRP A 91 -19.85 -8.13 -39.80
C TRP A 91 -20.59 -8.80 -38.63
N LEU A 92 -21.63 -9.58 -38.93
CA LEU A 92 -22.39 -10.31 -37.91
C LEU A 92 -21.54 -11.41 -37.25
N GLY A 93 -20.67 -12.08 -38.01
CA GLY A 93 -19.71 -13.04 -37.49
C GLY A 93 -18.68 -12.39 -36.56
N MET A 94 -18.20 -11.19 -36.89
CA MET A 94 -17.31 -10.41 -36.03
C MET A 94 -18.02 -9.96 -34.75
N LEU A 95 -19.28 -9.50 -34.85
CA LEU A 95 -20.11 -9.13 -33.70
C LEU A 95 -20.35 -10.35 -32.79
N ALA A 96 -20.75 -11.48 -33.36
CA ALA A 96 -20.96 -12.72 -32.61
C ALA A 96 -19.65 -13.20 -31.96
N GLY A 97 -18.52 -13.12 -32.67
CA GLY A 97 -17.20 -13.41 -32.13
C GLY A 97 -16.85 -12.53 -30.93
N ALA A 98 -17.09 -11.22 -31.01
CA ALA A 98 -16.87 -10.30 -29.90
C ALA A 98 -17.74 -10.65 -28.67
N VAL A 99 -19.02 -10.98 -28.89
CA VAL A 99 -19.93 -11.41 -27.81
C VAL A 99 -19.46 -12.72 -27.19
N VAL A 100 -19.05 -13.69 -28.00
CA VAL A 100 -18.53 -14.98 -27.52
C VAL A 100 -17.28 -14.80 -26.67
N ILE A 101 -16.35 -13.92 -27.07
CA ILE A 101 -15.15 -13.60 -26.29
C ILE A 101 -15.53 -13.02 -24.92
N ILE A 102 -16.48 -12.08 -24.87
CA ILE A 102 -16.92 -11.47 -23.60
C ILE A 102 -17.60 -12.50 -22.68
N VAL A 103 -18.41 -13.40 -23.23
CA VAL A 103 -19.13 -14.43 -22.46
C VAL A 103 -18.19 -15.53 -21.95
N GLN A 104 -17.18 -15.90 -22.75
CA GLN A 104 -16.19 -16.91 -22.36
C GLN A 104 -15.10 -16.35 -21.43
N ALA A 105 -14.89 -15.03 -21.43
CA ALA A 105 -13.93 -14.40 -20.53
C ALA A 105 -14.35 -14.64 -19.07
N PRO A 106 -13.49 -15.25 -18.23
CA PRO A 106 -13.80 -15.46 -16.83
C PRO A 106 -13.96 -14.10 -16.14
N ARG A 107 -14.97 -13.98 -15.28
CA ARG A 107 -15.15 -12.77 -14.48
C ARG A 107 -13.95 -12.55 -13.58
N CYS A 108 -13.47 -11.32 -13.51
CA CYS A 108 -12.47 -10.94 -12.52
C CYS A 108 -13.00 -11.27 -11.12
N ARG A 109 -12.16 -11.88 -10.27
CA ARG A 109 -12.49 -12.04 -8.86
C ARG A 109 -12.61 -10.63 -8.26
N PRO A 110 -13.67 -10.34 -7.48
CA PRO A 110 -13.76 -9.06 -6.81
C PRO A 110 -12.57 -8.91 -5.87
N LEU A 111 -11.90 -7.76 -5.91
CA LEU A 111 -10.83 -7.47 -4.97
C LEU A 111 -11.43 -7.41 -3.56
N PRO A 112 -10.84 -8.10 -2.57
CA PRO A 112 -11.29 -7.99 -1.20
C PRO A 112 -11.13 -6.53 -0.74
N VAL A 113 -12.07 -6.04 0.06
CA VAL A 113 -11.93 -4.71 0.69
C VAL A 113 -10.76 -4.78 1.66
N MET A 114 -9.74 -3.96 1.42
CA MET A 114 -8.56 -3.87 2.27
C MET A 114 -8.61 -2.60 3.11
N GLU A 115 -8.37 -2.77 4.41
CA GLU A 115 -8.17 -1.68 5.36
C GLU A 115 -6.80 -1.02 5.16
N TRP A 116 -6.58 0.17 5.75
CA TRP A 116 -5.33 0.92 5.52
C TRP A 116 -4.08 0.19 6.01
N TRP A 117 -4.18 -0.61 7.08
CA TRP A 117 -3.06 -1.38 7.60
C TRP A 117 -2.67 -2.53 6.68
N ASN A 118 -3.58 -3.02 5.83
CA ASN A 118 -3.29 -4.07 4.84
C ASN A 118 -2.73 -3.53 3.52
N LYS A 119 -2.65 -2.21 3.35
CA LYS A 119 -2.22 -1.56 2.09
C LYS A 119 -0.72 -1.29 2.00
N GLY A 120 0.04 -1.49 3.08
CA GLY A 120 1.47 -1.23 3.08
C GLY A 120 2.14 -1.50 4.42
N PRO A 121 3.46 -1.27 4.52
CA PRO A 121 4.22 -1.54 5.73
C PRO A 121 3.85 -0.61 6.88
N LEU A 122 4.00 -1.14 8.09
CA LEU A 122 4.03 -0.39 9.32
C LEU A 122 5.48 -0.19 9.76
N TYR A 123 5.80 1.00 10.25
CA TYR A 123 7.13 1.36 10.72
C TYR A 123 7.09 1.57 12.21
N GLN A 124 7.92 0.84 12.95
CA GLN A 124 7.96 0.90 14.41
C GLN A 124 9.13 1.78 14.85
N VAL A 125 8.81 2.88 15.50
CA VAL A 125 9.77 3.64 16.30
C VAL A 125 9.64 3.12 17.71
N GLY A 126 10.74 2.55 18.22
CA GLY A 126 10.90 2.18 19.62
C GLY A 126 10.85 3.44 20.50
N ASP A 127 11.89 3.71 21.26
CA ASP A 127 11.94 4.91 22.11
C ASP A 127 11.91 6.19 21.24
N PRO A 128 10.91 7.08 21.36
CA PRO A 128 10.90 8.35 20.63
C PRO A 128 12.19 9.17 20.86
N ALA A 129 12.88 8.95 21.98
CA ALA A 129 14.14 9.62 22.27
C ALA A 129 15.33 9.10 21.46
N THR A 130 15.26 7.91 20.82
CA THR A 130 16.33 7.38 19.96
C THR A 130 16.32 8.00 18.57
N PHE A 131 15.18 8.56 18.18
CA PHE A 131 14.97 9.19 16.89
C PHE A 131 15.56 10.61 16.90
N LYS A 132 16.88 10.69 16.67
CA LYS A 132 17.70 11.91 16.79
C LYS A 132 18.39 12.25 15.47
N GLU A 133 18.29 13.52 15.07
CA GLU A 133 19.32 14.15 14.22
C GLU A 133 20.22 15.06 15.07
N ASP A 134 19.67 15.91 15.96
CA ASP A 134 20.44 16.77 16.88
C ASP A 134 19.73 16.96 18.24
N GLY A 135 20.21 16.34 19.33
CA GLY A 135 19.75 16.61 20.71
C GLY A 135 18.99 15.49 21.45
N ASN A 136 18.09 15.85 22.38
CA ASN A 136 17.19 14.89 23.06
C ASN A 136 16.02 14.58 22.12
N GLY A 137 15.83 13.30 21.75
CA GLY A 137 14.77 12.92 20.83
C GLY A 137 13.40 13.21 21.41
N ASN A 138 12.51 13.76 20.59
CA ASN A 138 11.18 14.20 20.99
C ASN A 138 10.17 13.88 19.87
N ILE A 139 8.89 14.05 20.17
CA ILE A 139 7.79 13.88 19.21
C ILE A 139 7.95 14.81 17.98
N GLN A 140 8.55 16.00 18.16
CA GLN A 140 8.76 16.97 17.09
C GLN A 140 9.80 16.48 16.07
N ASN A 141 10.83 15.74 16.50
CA ASN A 141 11.80 15.13 15.59
C ASN A 141 11.12 14.07 14.72
N ILE A 142 10.19 13.30 15.29
CA ILE A 142 9.37 12.36 14.51
C ILE A 142 8.57 13.11 13.44
N GLU A 143 7.97 14.24 13.80
CA GLU A 143 7.21 15.09 12.87
C GLU A 143 8.07 15.55 11.68
N GLN A 144 9.30 15.99 11.92
CA GLN A 144 10.22 16.43 10.87
C GLN A 144 10.58 15.31 9.87
N GLN A 145 10.58 14.05 10.31
CA GLN A 145 10.94 12.91 9.46
C GLN A 145 9.73 12.25 8.78
N ILE A 146 8.51 12.74 9.00
CA ILE A 146 7.30 12.24 8.32
C ILE A 146 7.46 12.30 6.79
N GLU A 147 8.17 13.31 6.26
CA GLU A 147 8.49 13.42 4.83
C GLU A 147 9.36 12.24 4.35
N LYS A 148 10.38 11.86 5.14
CA LYS A 148 11.24 10.71 4.84
C LYS A 148 10.46 9.39 4.94
N LEU A 149 9.61 9.23 5.95
CA LEU A 149 8.74 8.04 6.09
C LEU A 149 7.74 7.90 4.93
N ASN A 150 7.24 9.02 4.39
CA ASN A 150 6.41 9.01 3.19
C ASN A 150 7.20 8.56 1.94
N THR A 151 8.50 8.86 1.88
CA THR A 151 9.39 8.39 0.80
C THR A 151 9.57 6.88 0.86
N LEU A 152 9.63 6.31 2.07
CA LEU A 152 9.62 4.86 2.31
C LEU A 152 8.25 4.20 2.04
N LYS A 153 7.21 4.97 1.68
CA LYS A 153 5.84 4.49 1.39
C LYS A 153 5.19 3.74 2.56
N VAL A 154 5.56 4.09 3.78
CA VAL A 154 4.95 3.59 5.01
C VAL A 154 3.49 4.02 5.08
N LYS A 155 2.61 3.14 5.57
CA LYS A 155 1.17 3.43 5.77
C LYS A 155 0.80 3.70 7.22
N GLY A 156 1.56 3.16 8.16
CA GLY A 156 1.37 3.44 9.57
C GLY A 156 2.67 3.52 10.35
N LEU A 157 2.70 4.39 11.35
CA LEU A 157 3.82 4.59 12.25
C LEU A 157 3.41 4.13 13.65
N ILE A 158 4.05 3.08 14.16
CA ILE A 158 3.92 2.62 15.53
C ILE A 158 4.92 3.42 16.37
N ILE A 159 4.42 4.25 17.27
CA ILE A 159 5.22 5.02 18.20
C ILE A 159 5.22 4.28 19.53
N GLY A 160 6.41 4.12 20.11
CA GLY A 160 6.57 3.54 21.41
C GLY A 160 5.81 4.24 22.55
N PRO A 161 5.85 3.65 23.75
CA PRO A 161 5.19 4.20 24.92
C PRO A 161 5.68 5.62 25.22
N VAL A 162 4.78 6.59 25.07
CA VAL A 162 5.01 8.00 25.42
C VAL A 162 4.47 8.36 26.79
N HIS A 163 3.74 7.44 27.43
CA HIS A 163 3.06 7.70 28.68
C HIS A 163 4.00 7.70 29.87
N ILE A 164 3.56 8.38 30.95
CA ILE A 164 4.33 8.43 32.20
C ILE A 164 4.27 7.05 32.86
N THR A 165 5.43 6.47 33.14
CA THR A 165 5.54 5.22 33.90
C THR A 165 6.76 5.25 34.82
N GLN A 166 6.67 4.50 35.91
CA GLN A 166 7.81 4.15 36.75
C GLN A 166 7.89 2.63 36.88
N VAL A 167 9.12 2.10 36.91
CA VAL A 167 9.39 0.66 36.99
C VAL A 167 8.63 0.04 38.17
N ASP A 168 7.76 -0.92 37.85
CA ASP A 168 6.98 -1.73 38.80
C ASP A 168 6.09 -0.94 39.77
N LYS A 169 5.72 0.29 39.41
CA LYS A 169 4.82 1.14 40.20
C LYS A 169 3.54 1.47 39.41
N PRO A 170 2.48 0.68 39.57
CA PRO A 170 1.25 0.91 38.82
C PRO A 170 0.55 2.23 39.21
N GLY A 171 0.62 2.65 40.48
CA GLY A 171 -0.01 3.90 40.95
C GLY A 171 0.60 5.19 40.39
N ASP A 172 1.86 5.13 39.93
CA ASP A 172 2.55 6.27 39.31
C ASP A 172 2.43 6.27 37.78
N THR A 173 1.81 5.23 37.20
CA THR A 173 1.66 5.06 35.77
C THR A 173 0.41 5.77 35.28
N LYS A 174 0.56 6.69 34.33
CA LYS A 174 -0.55 7.46 33.74
C LYS A 174 -0.58 7.29 32.24
N LEU A 175 -1.48 6.42 31.77
CA LEU A 175 -1.59 6.05 30.35
C LEU A 175 -2.18 7.15 29.45
N THR A 176 -2.82 8.17 30.03
CA THR A 176 -3.49 9.27 29.31
C THR A 176 -2.64 10.52 29.16
N GLU A 177 -1.54 10.62 29.92
CA GLU A 177 -0.62 11.76 29.93
C GLU A 177 0.66 11.41 29.16
N ILE A 178 1.28 12.39 28.51
CA ILE A 178 2.58 12.23 27.85
C ILE A 178 3.70 12.58 28.83
N ASP A 179 4.75 11.77 28.88
CA ASP A 179 5.96 12.07 29.63
C ASP A 179 6.62 13.36 29.07
N PRO A 180 6.84 14.39 29.93
CA PRO A 180 7.53 15.63 29.53
C PRO A 180 8.86 15.42 28.82
N LYS A 181 9.52 14.26 29.00
CA LYS A 181 10.72 13.85 28.27
C LYS A 181 10.50 13.83 26.75
N TYR A 182 9.31 13.42 26.29
CA TYR A 182 8.99 13.26 24.87
C TYR A 182 8.29 14.47 24.26
N GLY A 183 7.64 15.29 25.09
CA GLY A 183 7.01 16.54 24.67
C GLY A 183 5.70 16.81 25.40
N ASN A 184 4.77 17.44 24.69
CA ASN A 184 3.44 17.79 25.19
C ASN A 184 2.34 17.26 24.25
N LEU A 185 1.09 17.32 24.71
CA LEU A 185 -0.08 16.89 23.94
C LEU A 185 -0.24 17.67 22.62
N ASP A 186 0.12 18.95 22.60
CA ASP A 186 -0.01 19.79 21.39
C ASP A 186 0.97 19.38 20.28
N SER A 187 2.21 19.01 20.66
CA SER A 187 3.20 18.46 19.73
C SER A 187 2.73 17.12 19.17
N PHE A 188 2.07 16.30 19.99
CA PHE A 188 1.50 15.03 19.54
C PHE A 188 0.32 15.24 18.57
N ASN A 189 -0.57 16.19 18.85
CA ASN A 189 -1.65 16.54 17.92
C ASN A 189 -1.10 17.05 16.59
N SER A 190 -0.04 17.87 16.62
CA SER A 190 0.65 18.37 15.43
C SER A 190 1.23 17.22 14.60
N LEU A 191 1.86 16.23 15.26
CA LEU A 191 2.35 15.01 14.62
C LEU A 191 1.23 14.22 13.93
N ILE A 192 0.08 14.01 14.60
CA ILE A 192 -1.07 13.30 14.00
C ILE A 192 -1.54 14.03 12.75
N GLU A 193 -1.64 15.36 12.79
CA GLU A 193 -2.05 16.13 11.63
C GLU A 193 -1.05 16.06 10.48
N ALA A 194 0.25 16.17 10.77
CA ALA A 194 1.32 16.04 9.79
C ALA A 194 1.32 14.65 9.13
N ALA A 195 1.21 13.58 9.91
CA ALA A 195 1.12 12.21 9.41
C ALA A 195 -0.12 12.01 8.54
N ARG A 196 -1.30 12.50 8.98
CA ARG A 196 -2.55 12.40 8.24
C ARG A 196 -2.48 13.09 6.88
N LYS A 197 -1.83 14.26 6.78
CA LYS A 197 -1.62 14.96 5.50
C LYS A 197 -0.84 14.12 4.49
N LYS A 198 0.05 13.24 4.96
CA LYS A 198 0.84 12.32 4.11
C LYS A 198 0.22 10.91 4.02
N SER A 199 -1.04 10.73 4.43
CA SER A 199 -1.74 9.43 4.45
C SER A 199 -1.06 8.36 5.31
N ILE A 200 -0.36 8.78 6.37
CA ILE A 200 0.26 7.91 7.38
C ILE A 200 -0.63 7.92 8.62
N GLN A 201 -0.98 6.75 9.12
CA GLN A 201 -1.74 6.59 10.36
C GLN A 201 -0.80 6.40 11.55
N ILE A 202 -1.09 7.05 12.67
CA ILE A 202 -0.32 6.84 13.91
C ILE A 202 -0.93 5.69 14.71
N ILE A 203 -0.11 4.77 15.17
CA ILE A 203 -0.43 3.73 16.14
C ILE A 203 0.36 4.03 17.41
N LEU A 204 -0.30 4.00 18.56
CA LEU A 204 0.37 4.27 19.85
C LEU A 204 0.53 2.99 20.67
N ASP A 205 1.73 2.75 21.18
CA ASP A 205 1.98 1.69 22.15
C ASP A 205 1.53 2.12 23.55
N LEU A 206 0.58 1.38 24.14
CA LEU A 206 0.04 1.61 25.48
C LEU A 206 0.48 0.55 26.49
N THR A 207 1.61 -0.11 26.25
CA THR A 207 2.17 -1.10 27.19
C THR A 207 2.49 -0.46 28.56
N PRO A 208 1.78 -0.80 29.65
CA PRO A 208 1.83 0.01 30.87
C PRO A 208 3.19 0.04 31.59
N ASN A 209 3.84 -1.12 31.75
CA ASN A 209 5.10 -1.26 32.48
C ASN A 209 6.28 -1.51 31.52
N TYR A 210 6.35 -0.74 30.43
CA TYR A 210 7.29 -0.98 29.35
C TYR A 210 8.79 -0.91 29.75
N GLN A 211 9.11 -0.28 30.89
CA GLN A 211 10.49 -0.18 31.40
C GLN A 211 10.92 -1.40 32.24
N SER A 212 9.99 -2.25 32.66
CA SER A 212 10.27 -3.44 33.48
C SER A 212 10.49 -4.69 32.62
N GLU A 213 11.00 -5.75 33.26
CA GLU A 213 11.02 -7.09 32.66
C GLU A 213 9.61 -7.62 32.40
N ASN A 214 8.68 -7.31 33.30
CA ASN A 214 7.28 -7.68 33.14
C ASN A 214 6.47 -6.48 32.67
N SER A 215 6.19 -6.45 31.36
CA SER A 215 5.51 -5.35 30.67
C SER A 215 4.08 -5.06 31.15
N TRP A 216 3.47 -5.99 31.90
CA TRP A 216 2.08 -5.89 32.34
C TRP A 216 1.90 -5.82 33.86
N PHE A 217 2.96 -5.57 34.64
CA PHE A 217 2.92 -5.70 36.11
C PHE A 217 2.51 -7.12 36.56
N ASP A 218 2.43 -7.33 37.87
CA ASP A 218 1.95 -8.60 38.42
C ASP A 218 0.46 -8.83 38.11
N LYS A 219 0.08 -10.11 38.04
CA LYS A 219 -1.29 -10.53 37.70
C LYS A 219 -2.36 -9.93 38.61
N THR A 220 -2.03 -9.71 39.87
CA THR A 220 -2.94 -9.09 40.85
C THR A 220 -3.31 -7.65 40.48
N VAL A 221 -2.38 -6.94 39.83
CA VAL A 221 -2.59 -5.57 39.35
C VAL A 221 -3.42 -5.60 38.07
N THR A 222 -3.10 -6.49 37.12
CA THR A 222 -3.84 -6.60 35.85
C THR A 222 -5.29 -7.04 36.01
N GLU A 223 -5.57 -7.87 37.02
CA GLU A 223 -6.91 -8.32 37.37
C GLU A 223 -7.69 -7.28 38.17
N SER A 224 -7.02 -6.22 38.65
CA SER A 224 -7.71 -5.15 39.36
C SER A 224 -8.61 -4.38 38.40
N LYS A 225 -9.87 -4.18 38.81
CA LYS A 225 -10.84 -3.45 38.01
C LYS A 225 -10.39 -2.03 37.69
N HIS A 226 -9.72 -1.36 38.64
CA HIS A 226 -9.18 -0.02 38.45
C HIS A 226 -8.20 0.03 37.26
N PHE A 227 -7.25 -0.90 37.20
CA PHE A 227 -6.27 -0.95 36.12
C PHE A 227 -6.93 -1.23 34.75
N GLN A 228 -7.92 -2.13 34.72
CA GLN A 228 -8.65 -2.41 33.48
C GLN A 228 -9.44 -1.20 33.00
N ASP A 229 -10.10 -0.48 33.92
CA ASP A 229 -10.83 0.74 33.62
C ASP A 229 -9.87 1.84 33.12
N ASP A 230 -8.70 2.00 33.75
CA ASP A 230 -7.66 2.95 33.32
C ASP A 230 -7.18 2.69 31.88
N VAL A 231 -6.96 1.41 31.52
CA VAL A 231 -6.55 1.04 30.14
C VAL A 231 -7.67 1.32 29.14
N LYS A 232 -8.93 1.03 29.48
CA LYS A 232 -10.09 1.31 28.62
C LYS A 232 -10.28 2.80 28.39
N ASP A 233 -10.14 3.59 29.45
CA ASP A 233 -10.22 5.04 29.38
C ASP A 233 -9.08 5.60 28.53
N ALA A 234 -7.85 5.10 28.72
CA ALA A 234 -6.71 5.49 27.89
C ALA A 234 -6.95 5.20 26.41
N ILE A 235 -7.40 3.99 26.06
CA ILE A 235 -7.75 3.63 24.67
C ILE A 235 -8.74 4.65 24.10
N SER A 236 -9.83 4.92 24.82
CA SER A 236 -10.89 5.84 24.35
C SER A 236 -10.35 7.26 24.14
N VAL A 237 -9.57 7.78 25.09
CA VAL A 237 -8.96 9.13 25.01
C VAL A 237 -8.03 9.24 23.79
N TRP A 238 -7.20 8.24 23.52
CA TRP A 238 -6.27 8.28 22.39
C TRP A 238 -6.99 8.16 21.03
N LEU A 239 -8.07 7.37 20.96
CA LEU A 239 -8.88 7.26 19.75
C LEU A 239 -9.63 8.55 19.42
N GLU A 240 -10.16 9.23 20.43
CA GLU A 240 -10.81 10.55 20.30
C GLU A 240 -9.83 11.62 19.80
N ARG A 241 -8.57 11.56 20.23
CA ARG A 241 -7.48 12.42 19.74
C ARG A 241 -7.08 12.14 18.29
N GLY A 242 -7.57 11.05 17.70
CA GLY A 242 -7.40 10.76 16.28
C GLY A 242 -6.41 9.65 15.96
N VAL A 243 -5.82 8.98 16.96
CA VAL A 243 -4.89 7.87 16.77
C VAL A 243 -5.54 6.75 15.95
N GLY A 244 -4.82 6.25 14.95
CA GLY A 244 -5.26 5.23 13.98
C GLY A 244 -5.35 3.82 14.56
N GLY A 245 -4.57 3.52 15.59
CA GLY A 245 -4.60 2.22 16.25
C GLY A 245 -3.86 2.20 17.58
N ILE A 246 -4.04 1.14 18.35
CA ILE A 246 -3.34 0.91 19.61
C ILE A 246 -2.49 -0.34 19.47
N TYR A 247 -1.27 -0.30 19.99
CA TYR A 247 -0.36 -1.43 20.06
C TYR A 247 -0.13 -1.85 21.53
N PHE A 248 -0.08 -3.15 21.74
CA PHE A 248 0.22 -3.77 23.02
C PHE A 248 1.31 -4.82 22.84
N SER A 249 2.41 -4.66 23.57
CA SER A 249 3.49 -5.63 23.58
C SER A 249 3.31 -6.69 24.66
N ASN A 250 3.95 -7.85 24.51
CA ASN A 250 4.04 -8.88 25.54
C ASN A 250 2.70 -9.33 26.13
N VAL A 251 1.66 -9.45 25.29
CA VAL A 251 0.30 -9.77 25.75
C VAL A 251 0.20 -11.13 26.47
N GLN A 252 1.17 -12.03 26.30
CA GLN A 252 1.22 -13.30 27.03
C GLN A 252 1.28 -13.16 28.56
N ASN A 253 1.70 -12.01 29.07
CA ASN A 253 1.79 -11.76 30.51
C ASN A 253 0.43 -11.38 31.12
N LEU A 254 -0.57 -11.03 30.31
CA LEU A 254 -1.94 -10.78 30.77
C LEU A 254 -2.63 -12.08 31.18
N SER A 255 -3.41 -12.04 32.26
CA SER A 255 -4.48 -13.02 32.50
C SER A 255 -5.63 -12.79 31.52
N ASP A 256 -6.32 -13.86 31.10
CA ASP A 256 -7.51 -13.81 30.24
C ASP A 256 -7.38 -12.98 28.95
N GLN A 257 -6.22 -13.12 28.29
CA GLN A 257 -5.82 -12.41 27.07
C GLN A 257 -6.91 -12.31 26.00
N THR A 258 -7.59 -13.42 25.70
CA THR A 258 -8.59 -13.46 24.64
C THR A 258 -9.79 -12.58 24.96
N GLU A 259 -10.25 -12.58 26.22
CA GLU A 259 -11.43 -11.80 26.64
C GLU A 259 -11.12 -10.31 26.68
N LEU A 260 -9.99 -9.92 27.28
CA LEU A 260 -9.56 -8.52 27.33
C LEU A 260 -9.30 -7.94 25.94
N LEU A 261 -8.61 -8.69 25.07
CA LEU A 261 -8.37 -8.24 23.69
C LEU A 261 -9.68 -8.13 22.89
N ALA A 262 -10.64 -9.03 23.12
CA ALA A 262 -11.96 -8.95 22.49
C ALA A 262 -12.74 -7.72 22.98
N GLU A 263 -12.67 -7.41 24.28
CA GLU A 263 -13.28 -6.21 24.85
C GLU A 263 -12.67 -4.93 24.26
N TRP A 264 -11.35 -4.82 24.27
CA TRP A 264 -10.66 -3.66 23.68
C TRP A 264 -10.95 -3.52 22.19
N ARG A 265 -11.03 -4.64 21.44
CA ARG A 265 -11.45 -4.62 20.05
C ARG A 265 -12.86 -4.04 19.87
N ASN A 266 -13.80 -4.36 20.75
CA ASN A 266 -15.15 -3.81 20.69
C ASN A 266 -15.15 -2.29 20.92
N ILE A 267 -14.31 -1.79 21.84
CA ILE A 267 -14.10 -0.35 22.03
C ILE A 267 -13.55 0.27 20.73
N MET A 268 -12.52 -0.32 20.14
CA MET A 268 -11.93 0.15 18.88
C MET A 268 -12.96 0.19 17.73
N ALA A 269 -13.81 -0.84 17.63
CA ALA A 269 -14.86 -0.93 16.62
C ALA A 269 -15.93 0.16 16.79
N ASN A 270 -16.30 0.52 18.03
CA ASN A 270 -17.23 1.62 18.30
C ASN A 270 -16.67 2.98 17.86
N HIS A 271 -15.36 3.18 18.00
CA HIS A 271 -14.66 4.39 17.53
C HIS A 271 -14.26 4.35 16.05
N SER A 272 -14.53 3.25 15.35
CA SER A 272 -14.20 3.01 13.94
C SER A 272 -15.30 3.51 12.97
N THR A 273 -16.01 4.58 13.34
CA THR A 273 -17.13 5.14 12.56
C THR A 273 -16.68 6.23 11.58
N GLY A 274 -17.48 6.48 10.54
CA GLY A 274 -17.23 7.59 9.60
C GLY A 274 -16.07 7.40 8.62
N GLY A 275 -15.76 6.15 8.23
CA GLY A 275 -14.72 5.84 7.24
C GLY A 275 -13.28 5.93 7.78
N LYS A 276 -13.11 5.98 9.10
CA LYS A 276 -11.80 5.97 9.78
C LYS A 276 -11.63 4.65 10.54
N PRO A 277 -11.21 3.57 9.86
CA PRO A 277 -11.08 2.28 10.50
C PRO A 277 -9.92 2.29 11.49
N ARG A 278 -10.12 1.69 12.67
CA ARG A 278 -9.12 1.62 13.75
C ARG A 278 -8.61 0.20 13.92
N VAL A 279 -7.35 0.06 14.33
CA VAL A 279 -6.70 -1.26 14.47
C VAL A 279 -6.11 -1.48 15.86
N LEU A 280 -6.32 -2.67 16.40
CA LEU A 280 -5.65 -3.16 17.60
C LEU A 280 -4.50 -4.08 17.18
N LEU A 281 -3.27 -3.76 17.59
CA LEU A 281 -2.10 -4.61 17.39
C LEU A 281 -1.69 -5.22 18.72
N ALA A 282 -1.48 -6.53 18.72
CA ALA A 282 -1.01 -7.27 19.90
C ALA A 282 0.20 -8.12 19.50
N SER A 283 1.32 -7.99 20.21
CA SER A 283 2.50 -8.85 20.02
C SER A 283 2.73 -9.75 21.24
N PRO A 284 3.15 -11.02 21.03
CA PRO A 284 3.65 -11.84 22.11
C PRO A 284 5.06 -11.38 22.53
N SER A 285 5.69 -12.10 23.45
CA SER A 285 7.13 -12.06 23.65
C SER A 285 7.82 -12.81 22.53
N GLU A 286 9.03 -12.36 22.25
CA GLU A 286 9.95 -12.98 21.29
C GLU A 286 10.25 -14.45 21.62
N GLN A 287 10.10 -14.83 22.90
CA GLN A 287 10.44 -16.16 23.41
C GLN A 287 9.31 -17.19 23.27
N ASN A 288 8.04 -16.75 23.13
CA ASN A 288 6.88 -17.65 23.13
C ASN A 288 5.92 -17.37 21.95
N SER A 289 6.32 -17.80 20.76
CA SER A 289 5.50 -17.66 19.55
C SER A 289 4.31 -18.64 19.49
N GLY A 290 4.21 -19.62 20.39
CA GLY A 290 3.16 -20.65 20.38
C GLY A 290 1.76 -20.09 20.71
N LEU A 291 1.70 -19.07 21.57
CA LEU A 291 0.45 -18.39 21.95
C LEU A 291 -0.18 -17.58 20.81
N ALA A 292 0.61 -17.24 19.79
CA ALA A 292 0.12 -16.55 18.60
C ALA A 292 -0.94 -17.36 17.84
N MET A 293 -0.91 -18.69 17.96
CA MET A 293 -1.82 -19.57 17.23
C MET A 293 -3.19 -19.69 17.89
N SER A 294 -3.27 -19.74 19.23
CA SER A 294 -4.56 -19.87 19.94
C SER A 294 -5.41 -18.61 19.85
N ILE A 295 -4.80 -17.43 19.92
CA ILE A 295 -5.50 -16.14 19.85
C ILE A 295 -5.96 -15.82 18.41
N SER A 296 -5.26 -16.35 17.40
CA SER A 296 -5.53 -16.01 15.99
C SER A 296 -6.80 -16.62 15.39
N ASN A 297 -7.35 -17.68 16.00
CA ASN A 297 -8.55 -18.36 15.50
C ASN A 297 -9.83 -17.50 15.57
N GLU A 298 -9.82 -16.39 16.31
CA GLU A 298 -10.98 -15.50 16.50
C GLU A 298 -10.80 -14.11 15.87
N THR A 299 -9.85 -13.96 14.95
CA THR A 299 -9.55 -12.67 14.30
C THR A 299 -10.65 -12.24 13.33
N VAL A 300 -11.72 -11.70 13.91
CA VAL A 300 -12.71 -10.84 13.24
C VAL A 300 -12.04 -9.48 12.99
N GLY A 301 -12.35 -8.84 11.85
CA GLY A 301 -11.69 -7.63 11.36
C GLY A 301 -11.45 -6.54 12.42
N GLY A 302 -10.31 -5.85 12.32
CA GLY A 302 -9.92 -4.77 13.25
C GLY A 302 -8.82 -5.15 14.26
N GLN A 303 -8.31 -6.38 14.24
CA GLN A 303 -7.19 -6.81 15.07
C GLN A 303 -6.08 -7.47 14.24
N LEU A 304 -4.82 -7.08 14.51
CA LEU A 304 -3.63 -7.72 13.97
C LEU A 304 -2.83 -8.33 15.11
N TYR A 305 -2.60 -9.63 15.03
CA TYR A 305 -1.66 -10.30 15.93
C TYR A 305 -0.27 -10.29 15.28
N CYS A 306 0.67 -9.60 15.90
CA CYS A 306 2.04 -9.43 15.42
C CYS A 306 2.85 -10.70 15.67
N ARG A 307 3.58 -11.16 14.66
CA ARG A 307 4.34 -12.42 14.75
C ARG A 307 5.81 -12.22 14.43
N TYR A 308 6.65 -12.77 15.29
CA TYR A 308 8.10 -12.74 15.08
C TYR A 308 8.52 -13.76 14.02
N LEU A 309 9.09 -13.24 12.93
CA LEU A 309 9.67 -14.05 11.87
C LEU A 309 10.87 -14.87 12.40
N LEU A 310 11.70 -14.23 13.21
CA LEU A 310 12.92 -14.76 13.82
C LEU A 310 12.79 -14.76 15.36
N PRO A 311 12.16 -15.77 15.97
CA PRO A 311 12.12 -15.90 17.43
C PRO A 311 13.51 -16.27 17.95
N GLN A 312 13.88 -15.78 19.14
CA GLN A 312 15.19 -16.03 19.72
C GLN A 312 15.39 -17.50 20.19
N ASN A 313 14.29 -18.24 20.40
CA ASN A 313 14.35 -19.65 20.79
C ASN A 313 14.36 -20.56 19.55
N ASN A 314 15.34 -21.47 19.51
CA ASN A 314 15.47 -22.56 18.53
C ASN A 314 14.32 -23.57 18.69
N THR A 315 13.12 -23.23 18.23
CA THR A 315 12.07 -24.22 18.03
C THR A 315 12.44 -25.13 16.86
N SER A 316 12.36 -26.45 17.08
CA SER A 316 12.65 -27.47 16.08
C SER A 316 11.66 -27.38 14.90
N GLY A 317 12.10 -26.80 13.79
CA GLY A 317 11.34 -26.70 12.55
C GLY A 317 12.00 -25.73 11.59
N SER A 318 11.89 -25.97 10.28
CA SER A 318 12.40 -25.01 9.30
C SER A 318 11.56 -23.72 9.33
N LEU A 319 12.18 -22.55 9.14
CA LEU A 319 11.47 -21.26 9.06
C LEU A 319 10.28 -21.31 8.08
N GLY A 320 10.46 -22.03 6.96
CA GLY A 320 9.41 -22.22 5.96
C GLY A 320 8.19 -23.01 6.46
N GLU A 321 8.38 -24.03 7.30
CA GLU A 321 7.26 -24.77 7.90
C GLU A 321 6.47 -23.89 8.87
N ARG A 322 7.19 -23.12 9.70
CA ARG A 322 6.56 -22.14 10.60
C ARG A 322 5.72 -21.15 9.80
N ILE A 323 6.29 -20.54 8.77
CA ILE A 323 5.55 -19.57 7.93
C ILE A 323 4.29 -20.23 7.34
N LYS A 324 4.41 -21.45 6.79
CA LYS A 324 3.27 -22.17 6.20
C LYS A 324 2.16 -22.43 7.21
N GLU A 325 2.51 -22.85 8.42
CA GLU A 325 1.56 -23.09 9.51
C GLU A 325 0.81 -21.80 9.88
N HIS A 326 1.52 -20.70 10.08
CA HIS A 326 0.91 -19.41 10.45
C HIS A 326 -0.01 -18.86 9.37
N VAL A 327 0.40 -18.94 8.10
CA VAL A 327 -0.42 -18.47 6.96
C VAL A 327 -1.69 -19.30 6.82
N LYS A 328 -1.63 -20.60 7.11
CA LYS A 328 -2.79 -21.49 7.05
C LYS A 328 -3.83 -21.16 8.13
N THR A 329 -3.38 -20.79 9.33
CA THR A 329 -4.27 -20.59 10.50
C THR A 329 -5.01 -19.25 10.46
N ALA A 330 -4.34 -18.14 10.12
CA ALA A 330 -4.95 -16.80 10.22
C ALA A 330 -5.45 -16.20 8.90
N GLY A 331 -5.34 -16.94 7.79
CA GLY A 331 -5.68 -16.42 6.46
C GLY A 331 -4.73 -15.31 6.00
N VAL A 332 -4.98 -14.72 4.83
CA VAL A 332 -4.02 -13.81 4.17
C VAL A 332 -4.02 -12.40 4.76
N LEU A 333 -5.18 -11.88 5.18
CA LEU A 333 -5.38 -10.49 5.57
C LEU A 333 -5.25 -10.22 7.08
N GLY A 334 -5.17 -11.27 7.91
CA GLY A 334 -5.00 -11.18 9.36
C GLY A 334 -3.55 -11.34 9.83
N ASN A 335 -2.62 -11.57 8.91
CA ASN A 335 -1.22 -11.78 9.25
C ASN A 335 -0.48 -10.45 9.37
N SER A 336 0.37 -10.35 10.38
CA SER A 336 1.41 -9.33 10.43
C SER A 336 2.73 -9.94 10.86
N TRP A 337 3.82 -9.44 10.28
CA TRP A 337 5.16 -10.00 10.43
C TRP A 337 6.07 -8.93 10.99
N MET A 338 6.76 -9.24 12.07
CA MET A 338 7.73 -8.34 12.71
C MET A 338 9.03 -9.08 13.01
N VAL A 339 10.07 -8.31 13.29
CA VAL A 339 11.37 -8.81 13.77
C VAL A 339 11.54 -8.32 15.21
N GLY A 340 12.05 -9.20 16.08
CA GLY A 340 12.19 -8.94 17.53
C GLY A 340 13.44 -8.14 17.85
N GLY A 341 13.59 -6.96 17.26
CA GLY A 341 14.82 -6.17 17.29
C GLY A 341 15.41 -5.95 15.91
N HIS A 342 16.61 -5.39 15.86
CA HIS A 342 17.22 -5.03 14.59
C HIS A 342 17.65 -6.26 13.79
N MET A 343 17.19 -6.35 12.55
CA MET A 343 17.44 -7.49 11.67
C MET A 343 18.94 -7.75 11.46
N ALA A 344 19.75 -6.69 11.44
CA ALA A 344 21.21 -6.78 11.28
C ALA A 344 21.95 -7.34 12.51
N SER A 345 21.29 -7.41 13.67
CA SER A 345 21.82 -8.05 14.89
C SER A 345 21.49 -9.54 14.92
N LEU A 346 20.33 -9.91 14.41
CA LEU A 346 19.79 -11.28 14.45
C LEU A 346 20.30 -12.14 13.29
N VAL A 347 20.69 -11.51 12.19
CA VAL A 347 21.03 -12.18 10.94
C VAL A 347 22.42 -11.77 10.47
N GLN A 348 23.13 -12.69 9.82
CA GLN A 348 24.41 -12.38 9.17
C GLN A 348 24.26 -11.30 8.09
N ASP A 349 25.25 -10.41 7.96
CA ASP A 349 25.23 -9.28 7.01
C ASP A 349 24.87 -9.67 5.57
N LYS A 350 25.29 -10.86 5.12
CA LYS A 350 25.01 -11.37 3.77
C LYS A 350 23.53 -11.71 3.54
N LEU A 351 22.80 -12.04 4.60
CA LEU A 351 21.41 -12.49 4.56
C LEU A 351 20.42 -11.37 4.88
N LEU A 352 20.87 -10.22 5.42
CA LEU A 352 20.01 -9.09 5.80
C LEU A 352 19.01 -8.70 4.70
N ARG A 353 19.50 -8.46 3.48
CA ARG A 353 18.65 -8.09 2.33
C ARG A 353 17.65 -9.19 1.96
N VAL A 354 18.03 -10.46 2.12
CA VAL A 354 17.16 -11.60 1.83
C VAL A 354 16.00 -11.63 2.82
N TYR A 355 16.27 -11.41 4.11
CA TYR A 355 15.22 -11.35 5.14
C TYR A 355 14.33 -10.12 4.98
N GLN A 356 14.86 -9.00 4.53
CA GLN A 356 14.04 -7.84 4.23
C GLN A 356 13.10 -8.11 3.03
N ILE A 357 13.61 -8.70 1.94
CA ILE A 357 12.76 -9.13 0.82
C ILE A 357 11.72 -10.15 1.28
N LEU A 358 12.11 -11.11 2.13
CA LEU A 358 11.18 -12.09 2.70
C LEU A 358 10.06 -11.40 3.47
N LEU A 359 10.37 -10.46 4.37
CA LEU A 359 9.39 -9.73 5.16
C LEU A 359 8.34 -9.04 4.28
N PHE A 360 8.76 -8.38 3.20
CA PHE A 360 7.86 -7.68 2.28
C PHE A 360 7.12 -8.58 1.27
N THR A 361 7.54 -9.83 1.10
CA THR A 361 6.91 -10.78 0.16
C THR A 361 5.99 -11.79 0.86
N LEU A 362 6.02 -11.84 2.19
CA LEU A 362 5.10 -12.66 2.95
C LEU A 362 3.67 -12.09 2.92
N PRO A 363 2.64 -12.97 2.88
CA PRO A 363 1.26 -12.53 2.91
C PRO A 363 0.92 -11.92 4.28
N GLY A 364 0.52 -10.65 4.29
CA GLY A 364 0.16 -9.90 5.48
C GLY A 364 0.78 -8.51 5.51
N THR A 365 0.77 -7.90 6.69
CA THR A 365 1.31 -6.57 6.94
C THR A 365 2.74 -6.68 7.48
N PRO A 366 3.78 -6.23 6.74
CA PRO A 366 5.14 -6.19 7.27
C PRO A 366 5.31 -5.03 8.25
N ILE A 367 5.94 -5.30 9.37
CA ILE A 367 6.30 -4.33 10.41
C ILE A 367 7.83 -4.29 10.48
N THR A 368 8.41 -3.13 10.18
CA THR A 368 9.87 -2.91 10.22
C THR A 368 10.23 -1.99 11.37
N LEU A 369 11.32 -2.29 12.07
CA LEU A 369 11.84 -1.41 13.12
C LEU A 369 12.62 -0.25 12.50
N TYR A 370 12.59 0.92 13.14
CA TYR A 370 13.45 2.03 12.79
C TYR A 370 14.90 1.58 12.69
N GLY A 371 15.61 1.91 11.61
CA GLY A 371 17.00 1.52 11.43
C GLY A 371 17.21 0.20 10.68
N ASP A 372 16.18 -0.64 10.50
CA ASP A 372 16.30 -1.85 9.69
C ASP A 372 16.56 -1.53 8.21
N GLU A 373 16.03 -0.40 7.70
CA GLU A 373 16.24 0.05 6.33
C GLU A 373 17.69 0.47 6.03
N ILE A 374 18.45 0.84 7.07
CA ILE A 374 19.88 1.20 6.97
C ILE A 374 20.81 0.10 7.50
N GLY A 375 20.27 -0.99 8.05
CA GLY A 375 21.04 -2.07 8.65
C GLY A 375 21.68 -1.68 9.99
N LEU A 376 20.99 -0.88 10.80
CA LEU A 376 21.41 -0.54 12.14
C LEU A 376 21.53 -1.82 12.99
N LYS A 377 22.58 -1.90 13.82
CA LYS A 377 22.84 -3.02 14.72
C LYS A 377 22.65 -2.61 16.16
N ASP A 378 22.21 -3.57 16.97
CA ASP A 378 22.13 -3.45 18.42
C ASP A 378 23.52 -3.36 19.04
N LEU A 379 23.59 -2.68 20.19
CA LEU A 379 24.81 -2.62 20.98
C LEU A 379 25.03 -3.96 21.72
N PRO A 380 26.28 -4.43 21.82
CA PRO A 380 26.59 -5.68 22.52
C PRO A 380 26.20 -5.59 24.00
N GLY A 381 25.35 -6.51 24.46
CA GLY A 381 24.83 -6.57 25.83
C GLY A 381 23.40 -6.05 26.01
N GLN A 382 22.79 -5.49 24.97
CA GLN A 382 21.39 -5.08 24.95
C GLN A 382 20.55 -6.21 24.33
N VAL A 383 20.31 -7.27 25.11
CA VAL A 383 19.67 -8.52 24.63
C VAL A 383 18.14 -8.40 24.54
N ASP A 384 17.60 -7.27 25.00
CA ASP A 384 16.18 -6.99 25.01
C ASP A 384 16.07 -5.49 24.75
N PHE A 385 15.41 -5.06 23.68
CA PHE A 385 15.11 -3.64 23.46
C PHE A 385 13.99 -3.22 24.43
N ARG A 386 14.18 -3.48 25.73
CA ARG A 386 13.43 -2.89 26.82
C ARG A 386 13.90 -1.46 26.96
N TRP A 387 13.34 -0.57 26.14
CA TRP A 387 12.99 0.83 26.39
C TRP A 387 13.86 1.70 27.33
N THR A 388 15.11 1.33 27.55
CA THR A 388 15.98 1.92 28.55
C THR A 388 17.35 2.16 27.93
N PHE A 389 17.71 3.44 27.95
CA PHE A 389 19.06 3.99 27.82
C PHE A 389 19.77 3.91 26.46
N PHE A 390 19.24 4.63 25.47
CA PHE A 390 20.10 5.31 24.49
C PHE A 390 20.57 6.65 25.05
N LYS A 391 21.70 6.68 25.79
CA LYS A 391 22.29 7.95 26.23
C LYS A 391 23.43 8.48 25.37
N HIS A 392 24.18 7.69 24.62
CA HIS A 392 25.34 8.22 23.87
C HIS A 392 25.50 7.49 22.52
N CYS A 393 25.85 8.26 21.48
CA CYS A 393 26.31 7.83 20.14
C CYS A 393 25.31 7.70 18.98
N CYS A 394 24.45 8.70 18.75
CA CYS A 394 23.86 8.90 17.39
C CYS A 394 24.66 9.89 16.50
N CYS A 395 25.78 10.45 16.97
CA CYS A 395 26.50 11.49 16.22
C CYS A 395 27.40 10.99 15.07
N PHE A 396 27.59 9.69 14.83
CA PHE A 396 28.71 9.26 13.97
C PHE A 396 28.36 8.65 12.60
N LEU A 397 27.09 8.44 12.25
CA LEU A 397 26.76 7.68 11.02
C LEU A 397 25.99 8.45 9.93
N LEU A 398 25.63 9.72 10.14
CA LEU A 398 25.06 10.58 9.09
C LEU A 398 26.11 11.38 8.28
N GLN A 399 27.41 11.18 8.54
CA GLN A 399 28.51 11.87 7.82
C GLN A 399 29.16 11.02 6.72
N PHE A 400 28.71 9.79 6.48
CA PHE A 400 29.24 8.96 5.38
C PHE A 400 28.12 8.27 4.60
N LYS A 401 27.41 9.04 3.76
CA LYS A 401 27.08 8.62 2.40
C LYS A 401 26.58 9.76 1.53
#